data_AF-A5WCX4-F1
#
_entry.id   AF-A5WCX4-F1
#
_cell.length_a   1.000
_cell.length_b   1.000
_cell.length_c   1.000
_cell.angle_alpha   90.00
_cell.angle_beta   90.00
_cell.angle_gamma   90.00
#
_symmetry.space_group_name_H-M   'P 1'
#
loop_
_entity.id
_entity.type
_entity.pdbx_description
1 polymer ?
#
loop_
_entity_poly.entity_id
_entity_poly.type
_entity_poly.pdbx_seq_one_letter_code
_entity_poly.pdbx_strand_id
1 'polypeptide(L)'
;MADADVTFSDLIKRGRQCFAYPSRHAEKRIRQRTSLTPKELMLLLDENVCVDISQKYGLSKRHLLFYSPKDKYYYVALQNVNTGKVITVWHLNYHRQLAWSVTQEQCAKARKIYHDYLCEQQTAKADDNEPLSCQPEATACSKQANKRCKQVTAFKRVYKVYVKASYICESGQAKRKTLLTLEVDYYINDFERSIKSLLKQDETLFDKINHQIWRKRLFHESIYAIVFVNKKDLTDTYLIDVRPHWVALEQAQKIAHKRKVMNRLLLDYQTPYVSLPLPISMRLLRLPMPMPTS
;
A
#
# COMPACT_ATOMS: atom_id res chain seq x y z
N MET A 1 -29.57 -29.49 8.00
CA MET A 1 -28.12 -29.19 7.95
C MET A 1 -27.72 -28.79 6.52
N ALA A 2 -28.22 -27.66 6.01
CA ALA A 2 -28.06 -27.27 4.60
C ALA A 2 -27.87 -25.75 4.37
N ASP A 3 -27.35 -24.98 5.35
CA ASP A 3 -27.41 -23.50 5.30
C ASP A 3 -26.09 -22.75 5.05
N ALA A 4 -24.95 -23.43 4.85
CA ALA A 4 -23.66 -22.74 4.71
C ALA A 4 -23.23 -22.45 3.25
N ASP A 5 -23.85 -23.10 2.26
CA ASP A 5 -23.40 -23.04 0.86
C ASP A 5 -24.07 -21.91 0.06
N VAL A 6 -25.19 -21.40 0.55
CA VAL A 6 -26.01 -20.38 -0.14
C VAL A 6 -25.43 -18.97 0.01
N THR A 7 -24.65 -18.68 1.05
CA THR A 7 -24.20 -17.31 1.37
C THR A 7 -23.04 -16.80 0.52
N PHE A 8 -22.09 -17.64 0.12
CA PHE A 8 -20.91 -17.18 -0.63
C PHE A 8 -21.18 -16.93 -2.12
N SER A 9 -22.08 -17.71 -2.72
CA SER A 9 -22.47 -17.57 -4.13
C SER A 9 -23.12 -16.21 -4.43
N ASP A 10 -23.87 -15.66 -3.46
CA ASP A 10 -24.51 -14.34 -3.56
C ASP A 10 -23.52 -13.18 -3.47
N LEU A 11 -22.43 -13.33 -2.69
CA LEU A 11 -21.39 -12.31 -2.53
C LEU A 11 -20.59 -12.09 -3.83
N ILE A 12 -20.36 -13.17 -4.60
CA ILE A 12 -19.62 -13.12 -5.87
C ILE A 12 -20.43 -12.41 -6.98
N LYS A 13 -21.78 -12.47 -6.93
CA LYS A 13 -22.65 -11.83 -7.93
C LYS A 13 -22.65 -10.29 -7.86
N ARG A 14 -22.27 -9.70 -6.73
CA ARG A 14 -22.36 -8.24 -6.49
C ARG A 14 -21.25 -7.40 -7.15
N GLY A 15 -20.33 -7.99 -7.93
CA GLY A 15 -19.36 -7.24 -8.75
C GLY A 15 -18.45 -6.28 -7.97
N ARG A 16 -18.32 -6.44 -6.65
CA ARG A 16 -17.52 -5.55 -5.80
C ARG A 16 -16.04 -5.71 -6.10
N GLN A 17 -15.35 -4.59 -6.30
CA GLN A 17 -13.90 -4.55 -6.44
C GLN A 17 -13.26 -4.90 -5.09
N CYS A 18 -12.39 -5.91 -5.08
CA CYS A 18 -11.61 -6.27 -3.90
C CYS A 18 -10.31 -5.43 -3.87
N PHE A 19 -9.98 -4.86 -2.72
CA PHE A 19 -8.70 -4.17 -2.51
C PHE A 19 -7.56 -5.19 -2.29
N ALA A 20 -7.85 -6.29 -1.58
CA ALA A 20 -6.96 -7.42 -1.45
C ALA A 20 -6.95 -8.25 -2.75
N TYR A 21 -5.74 -8.63 -3.18
CA TYR A 21 -5.58 -9.54 -4.32
C TYR A 21 -4.49 -10.58 -4.05
N PRO A 22 -4.66 -11.83 -4.50
CA PRO A 22 -3.70 -12.89 -4.27
C PRO A 22 -2.52 -12.77 -5.25
N SER A 23 -1.31 -13.06 -4.77
CA SER A 23 -0.21 -13.42 -5.67
C SER A 23 -0.49 -14.77 -6.35
N ARG A 24 0.16 -15.06 -7.49
CA ARG A 24 0.07 -16.38 -8.14
C ARG A 24 0.40 -17.53 -7.17
N HIS A 25 1.35 -17.30 -6.26
CA HIS A 25 1.68 -18.27 -5.22
C HIS A 25 0.57 -18.43 -4.19
N ALA A 26 0.01 -17.32 -3.70
CA ALA A 26 -1.11 -17.33 -2.76
C ALA A 26 -2.32 -18.04 -3.33
N GLU A 27 -2.68 -17.74 -4.59
CA GLU A 27 -3.82 -18.37 -5.26
C GLU A 27 -3.68 -19.89 -5.31
N LYS A 28 -2.50 -20.38 -5.70
CA LYS A 28 -2.19 -21.81 -5.68
C LYS A 28 -2.31 -22.40 -4.27
N ARG A 29 -1.82 -21.70 -3.25
CA ARG A 29 -1.89 -22.19 -1.87
C ARG A 29 -3.29 -22.19 -1.31
N ILE A 30 -4.11 -21.18 -1.61
CA ILE A 30 -5.54 -21.14 -1.22
C ILE A 30 -6.24 -22.38 -1.78
N ARG A 31 -6.15 -22.60 -3.09
CA ARG A 31 -6.79 -23.76 -3.75
C ARG A 31 -6.29 -25.12 -3.23
N GLN A 32 -5.06 -25.20 -2.74
CA GLN A 32 -4.48 -26.45 -2.21
C GLN A 32 -4.77 -26.71 -0.73
N ARG A 33 -5.08 -25.67 0.05
CA ARG A 33 -5.05 -25.73 1.53
C ARG A 33 -6.38 -25.42 2.19
N THR A 34 -7.25 -24.71 1.48
CA THR A 34 -8.55 -24.27 1.99
C THR A 34 -9.63 -24.65 0.99
N SER A 35 -10.83 -24.95 1.49
CA SER A 35 -12.01 -25.13 0.62
C SER A 35 -12.61 -23.79 0.14
N LEU A 36 -12.04 -22.66 0.58
CA LEU A 36 -12.43 -21.32 0.12
C LEU A 36 -11.86 -21.02 -1.26
N THR A 37 -12.63 -20.31 -2.07
CA THR A 37 -12.11 -19.76 -3.33
C THR A 37 -11.23 -18.54 -3.06
N PRO A 38 -10.25 -18.23 -3.94
CA PRO A 38 -9.43 -17.03 -3.78
C PRO A 38 -10.25 -15.75 -3.67
N LYS A 39 -11.36 -15.64 -4.41
CA LYS A 39 -12.27 -14.50 -4.36
C LYS A 39 -12.99 -14.39 -3.00
N GLU A 40 -13.52 -15.51 -2.50
CA GLU A 40 -14.16 -15.56 -1.17
C GLU A 40 -13.18 -15.09 -0.08
N LEU A 41 -11.93 -15.56 -0.14
CA LEU A 41 -10.93 -15.15 0.83
C LEU A 41 -10.61 -13.66 0.73
N MET A 42 -10.45 -13.10 -0.47
CA MET A 42 -10.15 -11.66 -0.60
C MET A 42 -11.28 -10.81 -0.04
N LEU A 43 -12.54 -11.19 -0.30
CA LEU A 43 -13.70 -10.51 0.27
C LEU A 43 -13.69 -10.51 1.80
N LEU A 44 -13.40 -11.66 2.43
CA LEU A 44 -13.29 -11.74 3.89
C LEU A 44 -12.19 -10.84 4.44
N LEU A 45 -11.07 -10.71 3.73
CA LEU A 45 -9.98 -9.84 4.14
C LEU A 45 -10.32 -8.35 3.97
N ASP A 46 -11.01 -7.99 2.89
CA ASP A 46 -11.41 -6.59 2.63
C ASP A 46 -12.48 -6.10 3.60
N GLU A 47 -13.41 -6.98 3.99
CA GLU A 47 -14.42 -6.71 5.01
C GLU A 47 -13.85 -6.78 6.45
N ASN A 48 -12.52 -6.92 6.59
CA ASN A 48 -11.81 -7.05 7.86
C ASN A 48 -12.34 -8.18 8.76
N VAL A 49 -12.84 -9.27 8.17
CA VAL A 49 -13.33 -10.47 8.88
C VAL A 49 -12.15 -11.36 9.30
N CYS A 50 -11.16 -10.74 9.93
CA CYS A 50 -9.93 -11.39 10.37
C CYS A 50 -9.33 -10.68 11.59
N VAL A 51 -8.44 -11.37 12.29
CA VAL A 51 -7.69 -10.82 13.44
C VAL A 51 -6.27 -10.55 13.00
N ASP A 52 -5.82 -9.31 13.14
CA ASP A 52 -4.40 -8.99 12.98
C ASP A 52 -3.61 -9.57 14.16
N ILE A 53 -2.77 -10.55 13.88
CA ILE A 53 -1.89 -11.22 14.85
C ILE A 53 -0.44 -10.77 14.71
N SER A 54 -0.17 -9.74 13.90
CA SER A 54 1.19 -9.26 13.62
C SER A 54 1.90 -8.78 14.88
N GLN A 55 3.12 -9.26 15.10
CA GLN A 55 4.02 -8.66 16.09
C GLN A 55 4.74 -7.43 15.49
N LYS A 56 5.09 -6.44 16.32
CA LYS A 56 5.67 -5.12 15.93
C LYS A 56 7.05 -5.17 15.25
N TYR A 57 7.49 -6.33 14.74
CA TYR A 57 8.78 -6.50 14.12
C TYR A 57 8.74 -6.15 12.62
N GLY A 58 8.91 -4.86 12.33
CA GLY A 58 9.73 -4.31 11.23
C GLY A 58 9.57 -4.80 9.79
N LEU A 59 8.59 -5.63 9.47
CA LEU A 59 8.31 -6.10 8.13
C LEU A 59 6.99 -5.47 7.70
N SER A 60 6.95 -4.94 6.49
CA SER A 60 5.76 -4.39 5.81
C SER A 60 4.72 -5.48 5.46
N LYS A 61 4.63 -6.51 6.30
CA LYS A 61 3.77 -7.68 6.15
C LYS A 61 2.88 -7.80 7.39
N ARG A 62 1.59 -7.98 7.17
CA ARG A 62 0.62 -8.31 8.21
C ARG A 62 0.29 -9.80 8.15
N HIS A 63 0.14 -10.39 9.32
CA HIS A 63 -0.34 -11.75 9.51
C HIS A 63 -1.80 -11.65 9.97
N LEU A 64 -2.71 -12.06 9.10
CA LEU A 64 -4.15 -11.98 9.33
C LEU A 64 -4.68 -13.38 9.59
N LEU A 65 -5.18 -13.62 10.80
CA LEU A 65 -5.83 -14.86 11.19
C LEU A 65 -7.30 -14.82 10.80
N PHE A 66 -7.76 -15.79 10.01
CA PHE A 66 -9.17 -15.91 9.63
C PHE A 66 -9.68 -17.33 9.86
N TYR A 67 -10.99 -17.44 10.05
CA TYR A 67 -11.69 -18.71 10.21
C TYR A 67 -12.30 -19.13 8.88
N SER A 68 -12.02 -20.35 8.44
CA SER A 68 -12.69 -20.97 7.28
C SER A 68 -13.90 -21.75 7.76
N PRO A 69 -15.14 -21.31 7.44
CA PRO A 69 -16.35 -22.02 7.84
C PRO A 69 -16.48 -23.39 7.16
N LYS A 70 -16.04 -23.48 5.89
CA LYS A 70 -16.10 -24.71 5.09
C LYS A 70 -15.18 -25.80 5.66
N ASP A 71 -13.98 -25.40 6.07
CA ASP A 71 -12.99 -26.33 6.64
C ASP A 71 -13.15 -26.52 8.16
N LYS A 72 -13.98 -25.69 8.82
CA LYS A 72 -14.06 -25.56 10.29
C LYS A 72 -12.68 -25.38 10.93
N TYR A 73 -11.79 -24.67 10.24
CA TYR A 73 -10.38 -24.57 10.59
C TYR A 73 -9.86 -23.14 10.45
N TYR A 74 -8.72 -22.85 11.06
CA TYR A 74 -8.11 -21.52 11.09
C TYR A 74 -6.87 -21.46 10.22
N TYR A 75 -6.70 -20.34 9.54
CA TYR A 75 -5.59 -20.10 8.63
C TYR A 75 -5.03 -18.69 8.82
N VAL A 76 -3.77 -18.52 8.44
CA VAL A 76 -3.09 -17.23 8.50
C VAL A 76 -2.76 -16.78 7.08
N ALA A 77 -3.31 -15.65 6.67
CA ALA A 77 -2.95 -14.96 5.43
C ALA A 77 -1.80 -13.98 5.70
N LEU A 78 -0.77 -14.03 4.86
CA LEU A 78 0.34 -13.09 4.89
C LEU A 78 0.11 -12.00 3.83
N GLN A 79 -0.18 -10.78 4.24
CA GLN A 79 -0.49 -9.67 3.35
C GLN A 79 0.60 -8.60 3.38
N ASN A 80 0.96 -8.03 2.23
CA ASN A 80 1.80 -6.84 2.17
C ASN A 80 0.95 -5.59 2.49
N VAL A 81 1.33 -4.87 3.55
CA VAL A 81 0.60 -3.69 4.03
C VAL A 81 0.55 -2.57 3.00
N ASN A 82 1.62 -2.41 2.22
CA ASN A 82 1.73 -1.30 1.29
C ASN A 82 0.93 -1.51 0.00
N THR A 83 0.65 -2.76 -0.37
CA THR A 83 0.04 -3.08 -1.67
C THR A 83 -1.28 -3.84 -1.56
N GLY A 84 -1.72 -4.24 -0.36
CA GLY A 84 -2.89 -5.12 -0.17
C GLY A 84 -2.69 -6.56 -0.68
N LYS A 85 -1.51 -6.88 -1.22
CA LYS A 85 -1.24 -8.15 -1.90
C LYS A 85 -1.08 -9.29 -0.90
N VAL A 86 -1.89 -10.34 -1.05
CA VAL A 86 -1.74 -11.57 -0.26
C VAL A 86 -0.61 -12.40 -0.87
N ILE A 87 0.46 -12.58 -0.09
CA ILE A 87 1.68 -13.28 -0.49
C ILE A 87 1.47 -14.79 -0.41
N THR A 88 0.88 -15.29 0.67
CA THR A 88 0.66 -16.73 0.91
C THR A 88 -0.36 -16.95 2.02
N VAL A 89 -0.86 -18.20 2.15
CA VAL A 89 -1.78 -18.65 3.20
C VAL A 89 -1.21 -19.89 3.87
N TRP A 90 -1.16 -19.89 5.19
CA TRP A 90 -0.58 -20.94 6.02
C TRP A 90 -1.60 -21.58 6.96
N HIS A 91 -1.39 -22.86 7.25
CA HIS A 91 -2.04 -23.53 8.37
C HIS A 91 -1.39 -23.06 9.67
N LEU A 92 -2.14 -23.10 10.78
CA LEU A 92 -1.61 -22.75 12.11
C LEU A 92 -0.30 -23.50 12.46
N ASN A 93 -0.22 -24.80 12.16
CA ASN A 93 0.98 -25.61 12.45
C ASN A 93 2.21 -25.09 11.70
N TYR A 94 2.03 -24.67 10.45
CA TYR A 94 3.11 -24.17 9.62
C TYR A 94 3.52 -22.75 10.03
N HIS A 95 2.55 -21.91 10.39
CA HIS A 95 2.81 -20.56 10.92
C HIS A 95 3.57 -20.62 12.25
N ARG A 96 3.20 -21.55 13.15
CA ARG A 96 3.89 -21.79 14.43
C ARG A 96 5.37 -22.13 14.23
N GLN A 97 5.73 -22.86 13.19
CA GLN A 97 7.12 -23.23 12.88
C GLN A 97 7.93 -22.06 12.31
N LEU A 98 7.30 -21.15 11.57
CA LEU A 98 7.99 -20.06 10.86
C LEU A 98 7.94 -18.71 11.58
N ALA A 99 7.03 -18.53 12.52
CA ALA A 99 6.75 -17.25 13.17
C ALA A 99 6.52 -17.45 14.67
N TRP A 100 5.30 -17.24 15.16
CA TRP A 100 4.90 -17.38 16.56
C TRP A 100 3.66 -18.25 16.70
N SER A 101 3.41 -18.78 17.88
CA SER A 101 2.18 -19.52 18.16
C SER A 101 0.98 -18.59 18.24
N VAL A 102 -0.10 -18.94 17.54
CA VAL A 102 -1.41 -18.31 17.68
C VAL A 102 -2.08 -18.83 18.95
N THR A 103 -2.61 -17.94 19.78
CA THR A 103 -3.30 -18.34 21.03
C THR A 103 -4.73 -18.79 20.74
N GLN A 104 -5.29 -19.63 21.62
CA GLN A 104 -6.67 -20.08 21.49
C GLN A 104 -7.67 -18.92 21.59
N GLU A 105 -7.35 -17.89 22.36
CA GLU A 105 -8.13 -16.65 22.46
C GLU A 105 -8.21 -15.92 21.10
N GLN A 106 -7.10 -15.85 20.36
CA GLN A 106 -7.08 -15.27 19.02
C GLN A 106 -7.95 -16.06 18.04
N CYS A 107 -7.92 -17.40 18.12
CA CYS A 107 -8.80 -18.26 17.33
C CYS A 107 -10.29 -18.06 17.70
N ALA A 108 -10.61 -17.97 18.99
CA ALA A 108 -11.96 -17.69 19.45
C ALA A 108 -12.45 -16.32 18.94
N LYS A 109 -11.59 -15.30 18.99
CA LYS A 109 -11.88 -13.97 18.47
C LYS A 109 -12.12 -13.96 16.96
N ALA A 110 -11.28 -14.64 16.18
CA ALA A 110 -11.45 -14.72 14.73
C ALA A 110 -12.76 -15.42 14.34
N ARG A 111 -13.13 -16.47 15.07
CA ARG A 111 -14.42 -17.15 14.89
C ARG A 111 -15.59 -16.26 15.26
N LYS A 112 -15.49 -15.51 16.37
CA LYS A 112 -16.53 -14.56 16.79
C LYS A 112 -16.77 -13.50 15.73
N ILE A 113 -15.71 -12.85 15.23
CA ILE A 113 -15.79 -11.84 14.15
C ILE A 113 -16.50 -12.41 12.92
N TYR A 114 -16.20 -13.65 12.54
CA TYR A 114 -16.88 -14.29 11.42
C TYR A 114 -18.37 -14.51 11.67
N HIS A 115 -18.77 -14.91 12.87
CA HIS A 115 -20.18 -15.06 13.23
C HIS A 115 -20.92 -13.71 13.31
N ASP A 116 -20.27 -12.67 13.84
CA ASP A 116 -20.81 -11.31 13.89
C ASP A 116 -21.06 -10.80 12.46
N TYR A 117 -20.10 -10.99 11.54
CA TYR A 117 -20.23 -10.67 10.13
C TYR A 117 -21.42 -11.38 9.44
N LEU A 118 -21.67 -12.65 9.77
CA LEU A 118 -22.83 -13.37 9.24
C LEU A 118 -24.16 -12.79 9.74
N CYS A 119 -24.20 -12.32 10.99
CA CYS A 119 -25.38 -11.69 11.57
C CYS A 119 -25.72 -10.38 10.83
N GLU A 120 -24.70 -9.54 10.59
CA GLU A 120 -24.83 -8.27 9.86
C GLU A 120 -25.26 -8.46 8.40
N GLN A 121 -24.80 -9.52 7.75
CA GLN A 121 -25.21 -9.88 6.38
C GLN A 121 -26.68 -10.30 6.28
N GLN A 122 -27.26 -10.83 7.37
CA GLN A 122 -28.66 -11.26 7.41
C GLN A 122 -29.60 -10.08 7.68
N THR A 123 -29.21 -9.14 8.54
CA THR A 123 -30.00 -7.93 8.80
C THR A 123 -30.05 -7.02 7.58
N ALA A 124 -28.95 -6.88 6.83
CA ALA A 124 -28.91 -6.08 5.61
C ALA A 124 -29.76 -6.65 4.45
N LYS A 125 -30.17 -7.93 4.50
CA LYS A 125 -31.08 -8.53 3.52
C LYS A 125 -32.57 -8.32 3.88
N ALA A 126 -32.88 -7.89 5.10
CA ALA A 126 -34.25 -7.65 5.56
C ALA A 126 -34.76 -6.25 5.16
N ASP A 127 -33.87 -5.26 5.05
CA ASP A 127 -34.22 -3.87 4.72
C ASP A 127 -34.42 -3.61 3.20
N ASP A 128 -34.10 -4.57 2.32
CA ASP A 128 -34.24 -4.43 0.87
C ASP A 128 -35.69 -4.73 0.36
N ASN A 129 -36.66 -4.96 1.26
CA ASN A 129 -38.06 -5.33 0.93
C ASN A 129 -39.12 -4.32 1.45
N GLU A 130 -38.87 -3.01 1.38
CA GLU A 130 -39.92 -1.98 1.57
C GLU A 130 -40.08 -1.11 0.31
N PRO A 131 -41.32 -0.89 -0.21
CA PRO A 131 -41.53 -0.04 -1.37
C PRO A 131 -41.73 1.45 -1.02
N LEU A 132 -40.86 2.29 -1.62
CA LEU A 132 -40.98 3.72 -2.00
C LEU A 132 -41.90 4.69 -1.23
N SER A 133 -41.34 5.84 -0.81
CA SER A 133 -41.96 7.17 -1.02
C SER A 133 -40.96 8.34 -0.93
N CYS A 134 -40.80 9.04 -2.06
CA CYS A 134 -40.67 10.50 -2.31
C CYS A 134 -40.73 11.45 -1.07
N GLN A 135 -40.03 12.59 -0.91
CA GLN A 135 -39.48 13.65 -1.80
C GLN A 135 -38.56 14.60 -0.97
N PRO A 136 -37.92 15.63 -1.56
CA PRO A 136 -36.79 16.38 -0.98
C PRO A 136 -37.20 17.69 -0.29
N GLU A 137 -36.56 18.00 0.84
CA GLU A 137 -36.62 19.33 1.44
C GLU A 137 -35.27 20.04 1.35
N ALA A 138 -35.28 21.12 0.58
CA ALA A 138 -34.23 22.11 0.50
C ALA A 138 -34.17 22.89 1.82
N THR A 139 -32.97 23.03 2.39
CA THR A 139 -32.68 24.19 3.24
C THR A 139 -31.30 24.73 2.95
N ALA A 140 -31.31 26.04 2.67
CA ALA A 140 -30.18 26.85 2.33
C ALA A 140 -29.20 26.97 3.49
N CYS A 141 -27.90 26.95 3.19
CA CYS A 141 -26.91 27.64 4.02
C CYS A 141 -25.87 28.29 3.11
N SER A 142 -26.06 29.59 2.88
CA SER A 142 -25.12 30.46 2.20
C SER A 142 -23.85 30.63 3.03
N LYS A 143 -22.69 30.30 2.46
CA LYS A 143 -21.42 30.92 2.86
C LYS A 143 -20.66 31.38 1.62
N GLN A 144 -20.62 32.70 1.48
CA GLN A 144 -19.82 33.44 0.52
C GLN A 144 -18.33 33.06 0.69
N ALA A 145 -17.71 32.63 -0.40
CA ALA A 145 -16.27 32.73 -0.59
C ALA A 145 -16.04 33.26 -2.00
N ASN A 146 -15.50 34.47 -2.07
CA ASN A 146 -15.13 35.21 -3.28
C ASN A 146 -14.30 34.33 -4.23
N LYS A 147 -14.95 33.69 -5.19
CA LYS A 147 -14.29 33.09 -6.34
C LYS A 147 -14.18 34.16 -7.42
N ARG A 148 -12.99 34.76 -7.53
CA ARG A 148 -12.59 35.40 -8.79
C ARG A 148 -12.66 34.32 -9.87
N CYS A 149 -13.72 34.34 -10.68
CA CYS A 149 -13.85 33.52 -11.87
C CYS A 149 -12.71 33.86 -12.83
N LYS A 150 -11.62 33.11 -12.75
CA LYS A 150 -10.60 33.09 -13.79
C LYS A 150 -11.27 32.51 -15.03
N GLN A 151 -11.29 33.29 -16.12
CA GLN A 151 -11.85 32.87 -17.39
C GLN A 151 -11.29 31.50 -17.78
N VAL A 152 -12.20 30.53 -17.98
CA VAL A 152 -11.86 29.18 -18.41
C VAL A 152 -11.38 29.29 -19.85
N THR A 153 -10.08 29.16 -20.04
CA THR A 153 -9.48 29.15 -21.37
C THR A 153 -9.83 27.82 -22.03
N ALA A 154 -10.54 27.88 -23.16
CA ALA A 154 -11.16 26.72 -23.83
C ALA A 154 -10.17 25.83 -24.61
N PHE A 155 -8.86 26.08 -24.53
CA PHE A 155 -7.86 25.37 -25.34
C PHE A 155 -7.17 24.27 -24.52
N LYS A 156 -7.41 23.02 -24.91
CA LYS A 156 -6.70 21.85 -24.41
C LYS A 156 -5.23 21.93 -24.87
N ARG A 157 -4.28 21.83 -23.94
CA ARG A 157 -2.85 21.83 -24.24
C ARG A 157 -2.18 20.61 -23.59
N VAL A 158 -1.15 20.10 -24.25
CA VAL A 158 -0.31 19.02 -23.74
C VAL A 158 0.77 19.64 -22.84
N TYR A 159 0.83 19.22 -21.58
CA TYR A 159 1.82 19.69 -20.63
C TYR A 159 2.71 18.56 -20.14
N LYS A 160 3.97 18.89 -19.88
CA LYS A 160 4.92 17.97 -19.24
C LYS A 160 4.79 18.09 -17.73
N VAL A 161 4.51 16.99 -17.07
CA VAL A 161 4.33 16.91 -15.61
C VAL A 161 5.45 16.07 -15.02
N TYR A 162 6.18 16.64 -14.05
CA TYR A 162 7.16 15.91 -13.28
C TYR A 162 6.52 15.20 -12.10
N VAL A 163 6.79 13.90 -11.98
CA VAL A 163 6.45 13.14 -10.79
C VAL A 163 7.68 13.07 -9.91
N LYS A 164 7.61 13.63 -8.71
CA LYS A 164 8.70 13.71 -7.73
C LYS A 164 8.33 12.93 -6.48
N ALA A 165 9.27 12.16 -5.94
CA ALA A 165 9.14 11.58 -4.60
C ALA A 165 9.72 12.56 -3.57
N SER A 166 8.94 12.86 -2.54
CA SER A 166 9.39 13.55 -1.33
C SER A 166 9.71 12.50 -0.27
N TYR A 167 10.96 12.47 0.18
CA TYR A 167 11.47 11.44 1.07
C TYR A 167 12.44 12.02 2.10
N ILE A 168 12.68 11.28 3.17
CA ILE A 168 13.68 11.62 4.18
C ILE A 168 14.93 10.81 3.89
N CYS A 169 16.06 11.49 3.74
CA CYS A 169 17.33 10.81 3.52
C CYS A 169 17.95 10.34 4.83
N GLU A 170 19.05 9.59 4.74
CA GLU A 170 19.73 9.00 5.92
C GLU A 170 20.26 10.05 6.91
N SER A 171 20.52 11.28 6.45
CA SER A 171 20.87 12.41 7.32
C SER A 171 19.67 13.02 8.06
N GLY A 172 18.46 12.47 7.90
CA GLY A 172 17.23 12.99 8.50
C GLY A 172 16.62 14.20 7.77
N GLN A 173 17.25 14.68 6.69
CA GLN A 173 16.74 15.83 5.93
C GLN A 173 15.68 15.42 4.89
N ALA A 174 14.67 16.27 4.72
CA ALA A 174 13.70 16.12 3.64
C ALA A 174 14.36 16.45 2.30
N LYS A 175 14.26 15.53 1.33
CA LYS A 175 14.75 15.70 -0.04
C LYS A 175 13.66 15.34 -1.04
N ARG A 176 13.79 15.87 -2.25
CA ARG A 176 12.92 15.56 -3.39
C ARG A 176 13.75 14.94 -4.52
N LYS A 177 13.22 13.89 -5.16
CA LYS A 177 13.86 13.27 -6.33
C LYS A 177 12.82 13.06 -7.42
N THR A 178 13.07 13.58 -8.62
CA THR A 178 12.22 13.33 -9.79
C THR A 178 12.28 11.86 -10.15
N LEU A 179 11.14 11.20 -10.24
CA LEU A 179 11.00 9.80 -10.61
C LEU A 179 10.88 9.66 -12.13
N LEU A 180 9.88 10.31 -12.70
CA LEU A 180 9.53 10.22 -14.12
C LEU A 180 8.86 11.52 -14.62
N THR A 181 8.74 11.64 -15.94
CA THR A 181 8.06 12.76 -16.61
C THR A 181 6.89 12.18 -17.40
N LEU A 182 5.71 12.78 -17.25
CA LEU A 182 4.49 12.41 -17.97
C LEU A 182 4.10 13.54 -18.92
N GLU A 183 3.37 13.18 -19.96
CA GLU A 183 2.67 14.14 -20.81
C GLU A 183 1.18 13.98 -20.52
N VAL A 184 0.56 15.07 -20.08
CA VAL A 184 -0.84 15.09 -19.64
C VAL A 184 -1.55 16.24 -20.32
N ASP A 185 -2.71 15.95 -20.87
CA ASP A 185 -3.55 16.99 -21.48
C ASP A 185 -4.50 17.58 -20.44
N TYR A 186 -4.48 18.90 -20.28
CA TYR A 186 -5.42 19.59 -19.41
C TYR A 186 -5.65 21.05 -19.81
N TYR A 187 -6.74 21.63 -19.29
CA TYR A 187 -7.02 23.06 -19.38
C TYR A 187 -6.27 23.81 -18.27
N ILE A 188 -5.89 25.06 -18.50
CA ILE A 188 -4.98 25.85 -17.62
C ILE A 188 -5.38 25.84 -16.13
N ASN A 189 -6.66 25.66 -15.79
CA ASN A 189 -7.13 25.64 -14.40
C ASN A 189 -7.54 24.25 -13.85
N ASP A 190 -7.39 23.19 -14.64
CA ASP A 190 -7.88 21.84 -14.29
C ASP A 190 -6.77 20.84 -13.98
N PHE A 191 -5.55 21.30 -13.67
CA PHE A 191 -4.40 20.44 -13.41
C PHE A 191 -4.69 19.32 -12.41
N GLU A 192 -5.22 19.65 -11.22
CA GLU A 192 -5.53 18.67 -10.18
C GLU A 192 -6.58 17.64 -10.65
N ARG A 193 -7.63 18.08 -11.35
CA ARG A 193 -8.67 17.19 -11.87
C ARG A 193 -8.12 16.24 -12.91
N SER A 194 -7.27 16.73 -13.81
CA SER A 194 -6.66 15.91 -14.84
C SER A 194 -5.67 14.89 -14.26
N ILE A 195 -4.89 15.25 -13.23
CA ILE A 195 -4.04 14.27 -12.54
C ILE A 195 -4.88 13.22 -11.82
N LYS A 196 -5.97 13.60 -11.13
CA LYS A 196 -6.90 12.64 -10.52
C LYS A 196 -7.53 11.70 -11.55
N SER A 197 -7.92 12.22 -12.72
CA SER A 197 -8.45 11.41 -13.83
C SER A 197 -7.39 10.44 -14.35
N LEU A 198 -6.16 10.91 -14.54
CA LEU A 198 -5.04 10.09 -15.00
C LEU A 198 -4.76 8.93 -14.03
N LEU A 199 -4.78 9.20 -12.72
CA LEU A 199 -4.59 8.18 -11.68
C LEU A 199 -5.72 7.15 -11.62
N LYS A 200 -6.93 7.51 -12.05
CA LYS A 200 -8.06 6.58 -12.14
C LYS A 200 -8.04 5.74 -13.42
N GLN A 201 -7.52 6.30 -14.51
CA GLN A 201 -7.50 5.65 -15.82
C GLN A 201 -6.30 4.72 -16.01
N ASP A 202 -5.10 5.15 -15.61
CA ASP A 202 -3.87 4.37 -15.79
C ASP A 202 -3.52 3.60 -14.51
N GLU A 203 -4.05 2.38 -14.38
CA GLU A 203 -3.69 1.46 -13.29
C GLU A 203 -2.19 1.13 -13.25
N THR A 204 -1.50 1.17 -14.41
CA THR A 204 -0.07 0.84 -14.52
C THR A 204 0.84 1.97 -14.05
N LEU A 205 0.30 3.17 -13.82
CA LEU A 205 1.10 4.34 -13.45
C LEU A 205 1.80 4.14 -12.10
N PHE A 206 1.12 3.55 -11.12
CA PHE A 206 1.71 3.26 -9.82
C PHE A 206 2.82 2.22 -9.91
N ASP A 207 2.69 1.21 -10.78
CA ASP A 207 3.75 0.23 -11.02
C ASP A 207 4.98 0.87 -11.64
N LYS A 208 4.80 1.80 -12.60
CA LYS A 208 5.90 2.59 -13.18
C LYS A 208 6.58 3.46 -12.11
N ILE A 209 5.81 4.10 -11.23
CA ILE A 209 6.33 4.90 -10.12
C ILE A 209 7.16 4.02 -9.18
N ASN A 210 6.62 2.88 -8.75
CA ASN A 210 7.30 1.93 -7.87
C ASN A 210 8.59 1.39 -8.50
N HIS A 211 8.54 1.05 -9.79
CA HIS A 211 9.71 0.63 -10.54
C HIS A 211 10.81 1.70 -10.55
N GLN A 212 10.45 2.97 -10.73
CA GLN A 212 11.41 4.08 -10.71
C GLN A 212 11.98 4.35 -9.31
N ILE A 213 11.16 4.21 -8.26
CA ILE A 213 11.62 4.30 -6.86
C ILE A 213 12.69 3.24 -6.60
N TRP A 214 12.41 1.99 -7.00
CA TRP A 214 13.35 0.87 -6.87
C TRP A 214 14.64 1.11 -7.67
N ARG A 215 14.51 1.47 -8.95
CA ARG A 215 15.66 1.76 -9.84
C ARG A 215 16.55 2.87 -9.28
N LYS A 216 15.96 3.89 -8.65
CA LYS A 216 16.68 5.02 -8.04
C LYS A 216 17.19 4.77 -6.62
N ARG A 217 17.03 3.53 -6.12
CA ARG A 217 17.42 3.06 -4.79
C ARG A 217 16.90 3.96 -3.67
N LEU A 218 15.67 4.47 -3.84
CA LEU A 218 15.00 5.20 -2.78
C LEU A 218 14.38 4.19 -1.81
N PHE A 219 14.54 4.46 -0.52
CA PHE A 219 13.90 3.65 0.51
C PHE A 219 12.40 3.94 0.51
N HIS A 220 11.59 2.94 0.14
CA HIS A 220 10.15 3.10 0.04
C HIS A 220 9.53 3.58 1.37
N GLU A 221 10.12 3.16 2.49
CA GLU A 221 9.61 3.48 3.83
C GLU A 221 9.85 4.93 4.25
N SER A 222 10.84 5.61 3.64
CA SER A 222 11.15 7.01 3.94
C SER A 222 10.46 8.01 3.00
N ILE A 223 9.70 7.53 2.00
CA ILE A 223 8.89 8.37 1.13
C ILE A 223 7.59 8.72 1.85
N TYR A 224 7.34 10.02 2.04
CA TYR A 224 6.12 10.50 2.70
C TYR A 224 5.08 11.03 1.72
N ALA A 225 5.50 11.56 0.56
CA ALA A 225 4.57 12.08 -0.44
C ALA A 225 5.10 11.91 -1.88
N ILE A 226 4.17 11.78 -2.82
CA ILE A 226 4.41 11.86 -4.26
C ILE A 226 3.83 13.19 -4.76
N VAL A 227 4.65 13.99 -5.44
CA VAL A 227 4.29 15.33 -5.88
C VAL A 227 4.33 15.39 -7.40
N PHE A 228 3.22 15.78 -7.99
CA PHE A 228 3.08 16.10 -9.41
C PHE A 228 3.27 17.59 -9.57
N VAL A 229 4.20 17.99 -10.43
CA VAL A 229 4.55 19.41 -10.65
C VAL A 229 4.51 19.68 -12.15
N ASN A 230 3.76 20.70 -12.57
CA ASN A 230 3.82 21.16 -13.96
C ASN A 230 5.22 21.70 -14.26
N LYS A 231 5.82 21.26 -15.37
CA LYS A 231 7.16 21.68 -15.79
C LYS A 231 7.23 23.18 -16.10
N LYS A 232 6.16 23.76 -16.65
CA LYS A 232 6.11 25.19 -17.02
C LYS A 232 5.74 26.04 -15.80
N ASP A 233 4.71 25.63 -15.07
CA ASP A 233 4.19 26.37 -13.92
C ASP A 233 4.48 25.61 -12.62
N LEU A 234 5.59 25.96 -11.95
CA LEU A 234 6.01 25.29 -10.71
C LEU A 234 5.05 25.50 -9.54
N THR A 235 4.12 26.45 -9.65
CA THR A 235 3.07 26.73 -8.66
C THR A 235 1.99 25.65 -8.65
N ASP A 236 1.74 25.03 -9.80
CA ASP A 236 0.71 24.01 -9.95
C ASP A 236 1.26 22.68 -9.48
N THR A 237 0.93 22.35 -8.24
CA THR A 237 1.37 21.14 -7.57
C THR A 237 0.17 20.34 -7.09
N TYR A 238 0.22 19.04 -7.34
CA TYR A 238 -0.73 18.09 -6.79
C TYR A 238 0.04 17.08 -5.94
N LEU A 239 -0.40 16.93 -4.70
CA LEU A 239 0.29 16.14 -3.70
C LEU A 239 -0.54 14.92 -3.33
N ILE A 240 0.10 13.76 -3.31
CA ILE A 240 -0.45 12.52 -2.79
C ILE A 240 0.35 12.17 -1.54
N ASP A 241 -0.31 12.25 -0.39
CA ASP A 241 0.24 11.78 0.87
C ASP A 241 0.26 10.25 0.89
N VAL A 242 1.45 9.68 1.04
CA VAL A 242 1.65 8.23 1.17
C VAL A 242 1.63 7.84 2.65
N ARG A 243 2.23 8.68 3.50
CA ARG A 243 2.31 8.48 4.95
C ARG A 243 2.63 9.79 5.67
N PRO A 244 2.34 9.91 6.97
CA PRO A 244 2.73 11.08 7.75
C PRO A 244 4.25 11.29 7.76
N HIS A 245 4.67 12.55 7.75
CA HIS A 245 6.09 12.93 7.73
C HIS A 245 6.89 12.31 8.90
N TRP A 246 6.33 12.32 10.11
CA TRP A 246 6.98 11.78 11.31
C TRP A 246 7.23 10.26 11.20
N VAL A 247 6.32 9.51 10.57
CA VAL A 247 6.48 8.06 10.34
C VAL A 247 7.66 7.82 9.39
N ALA A 248 7.74 8.58 8.31
CA ALA A 248 8.87 8.49 7.39
C ALA A 248 10.20 8.84 8.05
N LEU A 249 10.19 9.79 9.00
CA LEU A 249 11.38 10.21 9.74
C LEU A 249 11.88 9.08 10.65
N GLU A 250 10.97 8.47 11.41
CA GLU A 250 11.28 7.35 12.28
C GLU A 250 11.88 6.17 11.48
N GLN A 251 11.31 5.86 10.30
CA GLN A 251 11.85 4.81 9.44
C GLN A 251 13.22 5.16 8.87
N ALA A 252 13.42 6.41 8.43
CA ALA A 252 14.72 6.86 7.96
C ALA A 252 15.79 6.75 9.05
N GLN A 253 15.47 7.10 10.30
CA GLN A 253 16.36 6.95 11.45
C GLN A 253 16.69 5.48 11.73
N LYS A 254 15.69 4.58 11.69
CA LYS A 254 15.91 3.14 11.86
C LYS A 254 16.84 2.58 10.78
N ILE A 255 16.66 2.99 9.52
CA ILE A 255 17.52 2.57 8.41
C ILE A 255 18.93 3.12 8.59
N ALA A 256 19.07 4.40 8.94
CA ALA A 256 20.37 5.03 9.20
C ALA A 256 21.11 4.33 10.35
N HIS A 257 20.40 3.98 11.43
CA HIS A 257 20.95 3.23 12.56
C HIS A 257 21.45 1.84 12.12
N LYS A 258 20.63 1.06 11.41
CA LYS A 258 21.02 -0.25 10.88
C LYS A 258 22.26 -0.15 9.99
N ARG A 259 22.31 0.86 9.12
CA ARG A 259 23.46 1.10 8.24
C ARG A 259 24.72 1.49 9.02
N LYS A 260 24.59 2.28 10.09
CA LYS A 260 25.69 2.62 11.00
C LYS A 260 26.25 1.38 11.71
N VAL A 261 25.38 0.50 12.21
CA VAL A 261 25.77 -0.77 12.83
C VAL A 261 26.46 -1.67 11.81
N MET A 262 25.87 -1.83 10.62
CA MET A 262 26.46 -2.62 9.52
C MET A 262 27.84 -2.09 9.13
N ASN A 263 27.98 -0.78 8.94
CA ASN A 263 29.26 -0.16 8.61
C ASN A 263 30.31 -0.39 9.72
N ARG A 264 29.90 -0.36 11.00
CA ARG A 264 30.79 -0.68 12.12
C ARG A 264 31.29 -2.12 12.03
N LEU A 265 30.38 -3.08 11.88
CA LEU A 265 30.75 -4.49 11.74
C LEU A 265 31.69 -4.70 10.54
N LEU A 266 31.38 -4.09 9.39
CA LEU A 266 32.21 -4.20 8.18
C LEU A 266 33.62 -3.57 8.33
N LEU A 267 33.80 -2.60 9.23
CA LEU A 267 35.13 -2.06 9.53
C LEU A 267 36.00 -3.12 10.23
N ASP A 268 35.41 -3.92 11.12
CA ASP A 268 36.11 -4.99 11.84
C ASP A 268 36.49 -6.16 10.91
N TYR A 269 35.80 -6.29 9.76
CA TYR A 269 36.10 -7.27 8.71
C TYR A 269 37.20 -6.84 7.72
N GLN A 270 37.96 -5.77 8.00
CA GLN A 270 39.16 -5.44 7.23
C GLN A 270 40.27 -6.48 7.49
N THR A 271 40.11 -7.68 6.94
CA THR A 271 41.14 -8.71 6.94
C THR A 271 42.22 -8.33 5.92
N PRO A 272 43.51 -8.35 6.26
CA PRO A 272 44.60 -8.02 5.33
C PRO A 272 44.74 -9.02 4.16
N TYR A 273 43.99 -10.12 4.16
CA TYR A 273 44.11 -11.23 3.20
C TYR A 273 43.00 -11.29 2.13
N VAL A 274 42.05 -10.34 2.11
CA VAL A 274 40.99 -10.29 1.08
C VAL A 274 41.02 -8.96 0.33
N SER A 275 42.18 -8.61 -0.22
CA SER A 275 42.24 -7.69 -1.35
C SER A 275 42.19 -8.50 -2.64
N LEU A 276 41.05 -9.13 -2.92
CA LEU A 276 40.78 -9.49 -4.31
C LEU A 276 40.75 -8.17 -5.10
N PRO A 277 41.50 -8.05 -6.21
CA PRO A 277 41.52 -6.82 -6.99
C PRO A 277 40.07 -6.46 -7.35
N LEU A 278 39.65 -5.23 -6.99
CA LEU A 278 38.29 -4.80 -7.24
C LEU A 278 37.99 -4.99 -8.73
N PRO A 279 36.91 -5.72 -9.11
CA PRO A 279 36.50 -5.77 -10.49
C PRO A 279 36.26 -4.34 -10.97
N ILE A 280 36.81 -4.01 -12.13
CA ILE A 280 36.84 -2.66 -12.73
C ILE A 280 35.43 -2.04 -12.79
N SER A 281 34.38 -2.87 -12.81
CA SER A 281 32.97 -2.48 -12.79
C SER A 281 32.46 -1.88 -11.46
N MET A 282 33.22 -1.96 -10.36
CA MET A 282 32.84 -1.42 -9.04
C MET A 282 33.58 -0.13 -8.65
N ARG A 283 34.20 0.58 -9.60
CA ARG A 283 34.67 1.97 -9.37
C ARG A 283 33.48 2.90 -9.19
N LEU A 284 32.87 2.90 -8.01
CA LEU A 284 32.06 4.02 -7.54
C LEU A 284 32.97 5.25 -7.48
N LEU A 285 32.53 6.34 -8.13
CA LEU A 285 33.16 7.66 -8.07
C LEU A 285 33.42 8.03 -6.61
N ARG A 286 34.69 7.98 -6.19
CA ARG A 286 35.12 8.50 -4.89
C ARG A 286 34.88 10.01 -4.87
N LEU A 287 34.25 10.50 -3.82
CA LEU A 287 34.35 11.91 -3.45
C LEU A 287 35.81 12.22 -3.09
N PRO A 288 36.35 13.40 -3.46
CA PRO A 288 37.71 13.77 -3.11
C PRO A 288 37.81 13.90 -1.59
N MET A 289 38.79 13.18 -1.01
CA MET A 289 39.19 13.38 0.38
C MET A 289 39.91 14.73 0.50
N PRO A 290 39.69 15.52 1.57
CA PRO A 290 40.45 16.72 1.82
C PRO A 290 41.89 16.32 2.17
N MET A 291 42.86 16.95 1.50
CA MET A 291 44.28 16.77 1.77
C MET A 291 44.62 17.33 3.16
N PRO A 292 45.49 16.67 3.94
CA PRO A 292 46.00 17.25 5.18
C PRO A 292 46.92 18.41 4.85
N THR A 293 46.62 19.58 5.41
CA THR A 293 47.51 20.75 5.39
C THR A 293 48.61 20.54 6.42
N SER A 294 49.86 20.51 5.94
CA SER A 294 51.08 20.69 6.74
C SER A 294 51.20 22.13 7.20
#